data_AF-A0A838KNW8-F1
#
_entry.id   AF-A0A838KNW8-F1
#
_cell.length_a   1.000
_cell.length_b   1.000
_cell.length_c   1.000
_cell.angle_alpha   90.00
_cell.angle_beta   90.00
_cell.angle_gamma   90.00
#
_symmetry.space_group_name_H-M   'P 1'
#
loop_
_entity.id
_entity.type
_entity.pdbx_description
1 polymer ?
#
loop_
_entity_poly.entity_id
_entity_poly.type
_entity_poly.pdbx_seq_one_letter_code
_entity_poly.pdbx_strand_id
1 'polypeptide(L)'
;VYDNGGPYLLAATDVAAAEYVLWAALARSDPTVPVDFHHLTSAHGWAVDIGLRAGLELHNCGYLALRAMAPPPAYLPSGHFL
;
A
#
# COMPACT_ATOMS: atom_id res chain seq x y z
N VAL A 1 -4.67 -9.82 -8.15
CA VAL A 1 -5.76 -8.87 -7.86
C VAL A 1 -6.71 -9.61 -6.94
N TYR A 2 -7.10 -9.02 -5.82
CA TYR A 2 -8.13 -9.57 -4.93
C TYR A 2 -9.48 -9.66 -5.66
N ASP A 3 -10.42 -10.42 -5.12
CA ASP A 3 -11.78 -10.54 -5.67
C ASP A 3 -12.50 -9.19 -5.71
N ASN A 4 -12.10 -8.24 -4.86
CA ASN A 4 -12.61 -6.86 -4.86
C ASN A 4 -11.95 -5.94 -5.92
N GLY A 5 -11.11 -6.48 -6.81
CA GLY A 5 -10.43 -5.68 -7.84
C GLY A 5 -9.18 -4.94 -7.36
N GLY A 6 -8.83 -5.01 -6.07
CA GLY A 6 -7.63 -4.38 -5.52
C GLY A 6 -6.33 -5.14 -5.82
N PRO A 7 -5.17 -4.47 -5.83
CA PRO A 7 -3.88 -5.13 -6.00
C PRO A 7 -3.60 -6.10 -4.85
N TYR A 8 -3.21 -7.34 -5.15
CA TYR A 8 -2.94 -8.39 -4.15
C TYR A 8 -1.54 -8.27 -3.54
N LEU A 9 -0.54 -8.18 -4.41
CA LEU A 9 0.85 -7.98 -4.06
C LEU A 9 1.47 -7.08 -5.13
N LEU A 10 2.16 -6.04 -4.69
CA LEU A 10 2.92 -5.15 -5.55
C LEU A 10 4.39 -5.22 -5.13
N ALA A 11 5.25 -5.63 -6.05
CA ALA A 11 6.69 -5.66 -5.85
C ALA A 11 7.37 -5.13 -7.11
N ALA A 12 8.36 -4.26 -6.92
CA ALA A 12 9.17 -3.72 -8.00
C ALA A 12 10.60 -3.47 -7.49
N THR A 13 11.55 -3.38 -8.42
CA THR A 13 12.96 -3.13 -8.12
C THR A 13 13.28 -1.65 -7.91
N ASP A 14 12.38 -0.76 -8.32
CA ASP A 14 12.49 0.68 -8.14
C ASP A 14 11.09 1.30 -7.96
N VAL A 15 11.07 2.49 -7.36
CA VAL A 15 9.84 3.17 -6.98
C VAL A 15 9.05 3.65 -8.19
N ALA A 16 9.71 4.09 -9.27
CA ALA A 16 9.03 4.59 -10.46
C ALA A 16 8.21 3.47 -11.14
N ALA A 17 8.79 2.27 -11.24
CA ALA A 17 8.06 1.09 -11.71
C ALA A 17 6.90 0.72 -10.78
N ALA A 18 7.10 0.77 -9.46
CA ALA A 18 6.06 0.49 -8.47
C ALA A 18 4.86 1.45 -8.62
N GLU A 19 5.14 2.76 -8.73
CA GLU A 19 4.14 3.81 -8.90
C GLU A 19 3.33 3.62 -10.18
N TYR A 20 4.02 3.36 -11.31
CA TYR A 20 3.37 3.12 -12.60
C TYR A 20 2.43 1.90 -12.54
N VAL A 21 2.89 0.80 -11.96
CA VAL A 21 2.09 -0.43 -11.86
C VAL A 21 0.90 -0.23 -10.91
N LEU A 22 1.08 0.48 -9.79
CA LEU A 22 -0.03 0.79 -8.88
C LEU A 22 -1.10 1.63 -9.58
N TRP A 23 -0.71 2.70 -10.26
CA TRP A 23 -1.64 3.52 -11.02
C TRP A 23 -2.37 2.74 -12.10
N ALA A 24 -1.66 1.91 -12.86
CA ALA A 24 -2.27 1.07 -13.90
C ALA A 24 -3.25 0.05 -13.30
N ALA A 25 -2.97 -0.47 -12.10
CA ALA A 25 -3.89 -1.36 -11.39
C ALA A 25 -5.16 -0.64 -10.97
N LEU A 26 -5.05 0.54 -10.34
CA LEU A 26 -6.19 1.36 -9.94
C LEU A 26 -7.03 1.84 -11.14
N ALA A 27 -6.40 2.17 -12.27
CA ALA A 27 -7.12 2.53 -13.48
C ALA A 27 -7.92 1.37 -14.09
N ARG A 28 -7.57 0.12 -13.75
CA ARG A 28 -8.23 -1.10 -14.23
C ARG A 28 -9.19 -1.72 -13.23
N SER A 29 -9.25 -1.23 -12.00
CA SER A 29 -10.18 -1.75 -10.99
C SER A 29 -11.62 -1.38 -11.36
N ASP A 30 -12.57 -2.23 -10.95
CA ASP A 30 -13.99 -1.94 -11.12
C ASP A 30 -14.38 -0.74 -10.22
N PRO A 31 -14.94 0.34 -10.78
CA PRO A 31 -15.30 1.54 -10.00
C PRO A 31 -16.44 1.30 -9.00
N THR A 32 -17.17 0.21 -9.12
CA THR A 32 -18.27 -0.15 -8.20
C THR A 32 -17.80 -0.98 -7.01
N VAL A 33 -16.54 -1.43 -7.02
CA VAL A 33 -16.00 -2.30 -5.98
C VAL A 33 -14.93 -1.55 -5.19
N PRO A 34 -15.04 -1.48 -3.85
CA PRO A 34 -14.02 -0.83 -3.03
C PRO A 34 -12.64 -1.46 -3.23
N VAL A 35 -11.63 -0.62 -3.37
CA VAL A 35 -10.23 -1.00 -3.48
C VAL A 35 -9.49 -0.54 -2.25
N ASP A 36 -8.88 -1.50 -1.56
CA ASP A 36 -8.04 -1.26 -0.41
C ASP A 36 -6.66 -1.87 -0.67
N PHE A 37 -5.61 -1.23 -0.19
CA PHE A 37 -4.30 -1.86 -0.07
C PHE A 37 -3.73 -1.62 1.32
N HIS A 38 -3.40 -2.72 1.98
CA HIS A 38 -2.97 -2.74 3.37
C HIS A 38 -1.45 -2.89 3.47
N HIS A 39 -0.97 -2.99 4.70
CA HIS A 39 0.41 -3.38 4.99
C HIS A 39 1.47 -2.38 4.49
N LEU A 40 1.11 -1.09 4.44
CA LEU A 40 2.06 -0.03 4.14
C LEU A 40 2.97 0.22 5.34
N THR A 41 4.24 0.49 5.04
CA THR A 41 5.25 0.93 6.02
C THR A 41 5.74 2.33 5.67
N SER A 42 6.59 2.94 6.50
CA SER A 42 7.20 4.24 6.16
C SER A 42 8.00 4.24 4.87
N ALA A 43 8.46 3.08 4.38
CA ALA A 43 9.12 2.93 3.08
C ALA A 43 8.15 3.10 1.89
N HIS A 44 6.83 3.03 2.13
CA HIS A 44 5.78 3.06 1.11
C HIS A 44 5.03 4.40 1.05
N GLY A 45 5.64 5.50 1.47
CA GLY A 45 5.01 6.83 1.45
C GLY A 45 4.47 7.23 0.06
N TRP A 46 5.12 6.78 -1.01
CA TRP A 46 4.68 6.97 -2.39
C TRP A 46 3.30 6.33 -2.69
N ALA A 47 3.01 5.17 -2.09
CA ALA A 47 1.74 4.48 -2.31
C ALA A 47 0.58 5.21 -1.63
N VAL A 48 0.83 5.84 -0.47
CA VAL A 48 -0.14 6.70 0.22
C VAL A 48 -0.48 7.91 -0.66
N ASP A 49 0.54 8.55 -1.23
CA ASP A 49 0.36 9.71 -2.11
C ASP A 49 -0.44 9.36 -3.38
N ILE A 50 -0.19 8.19 -3.99
CA ILE A 50 -1.01 7.66 -5.08
C ILE A 50 -2.46 7.42 -4.65
N GLY A 51 -2.67 6.77 -3.50
CA GLY A 51 -4.02 6.49 -3.00
C GLY A 51 -4.84 7.75 -2.79
N LEU A 52 -4.23 8.76 -2.14
CA LEU A 52 -4.87 10.06 -1.93
C LEU A 52 -5.21 10.75 -3.27
N ARG A 53 -4.31 10.70 -4.27
CA ARG A 53 -4.59 11.23 -5.61
C ARG A 53 -5.66 10.45 -6.36
N ALA A 54 -5.80 9.15 -6.09
CA ALA A 54 -6.85 8.30 -6.64
C ALA A 54 -8.21 8.49 -5.94
N GLY A 55 -8.28 9.34 -4.92
CA GLY A 55 -9.50 9.61 -4.15
C GLY A 55 -9.79 8.55 -3.07
N LEU A 56 -8.81 7.71 -2.73
CA LEU A 56 -8.92 6.77 -1.62
C LEU A 56 -8.77 7.50 -0.28
N GLU A 57 -9.41 6.94 0.74
CA GLU A 57 -9.31 7.42 2.11
C GLU A 57 -8.18 6.71 2.87
N LEU A 58 -7.53 7.42 3.78
CA LEU A 58 -6.49 6.85 4.62
C LEU A 58 -7.08 6.40 5.96
N HIS A 59 -6.97 5.09 6.23
CA HIS A 59 -7.40 4.47 7.48
C HIS A 59 -6.19 3.92 8.22
N ASN A 60 -6.13 4.10 9.54
CA ASN A 60 -5.06 3.55 10.37
C ASN A 60 -5.42 2.14 10.85
N CYS A 61 -4.53 1.18 10.63
CA CYS A 61 -4.72 -0.22 11.10
C CYS A 61 -3.60 -0.66 12.07
N GLY A 62 -3.07 0.28 12.85
CA GLY A 62 -1.92 0.08 13.74
C GLY A 62 -0.67 0.83 13.26
N TYR A 63 0.32 1.00 14.14
CA TYR A 63 1.57 1.71 13.84
C TYR A 63 2.79 0.93 14.32
N LEU A 64 3.82 0.86 13.48
CA LEU A 64 5.15 0.44 13.89
C LEU A 64 5.92 1.68 14.34
N ALA A 65 6.08 1.87 15.65
CA ALA A 65 6.93 2.93 16.21
C ALA A 65 8.32 2.38 16.53
N LEU A 66 9.35 3.05 16.01
CA LEU A 66 10.75 2.68 16.23
C LEU A 66 11.43 3.79 17.01
N ARG A 67 12.07 3.45 18.13
CA ARG A 67 12.85 4.40 18.92
C ARG A 67 14.32 4.26 18.57
N ALA A 68 14.89 5.29 17.96
CA ALA A 68 16.31 5.36 17.58
C ALA A 68 16.79 4.19 16.70
N MET A 69 15.91 3.68 15.82
CA MET A 69 16.20 2.58 14.91
C MET A 69 15.64 2.87 13.51
N ALA A 70 16.33 2.37 12.48
CA ALA A 70 15.78 2.32 11.13
C ALA A 70 14.71 1.21 11.04
N PRO A 71 13.71 1.36 10.15
CA PRO A 71 12.77 0.29 9.84
C PRO A 71 13.46 -1.01 9.45
N PRO A 72 13.05 -2.17 9.99
CA PRO A 72 13.57 -3.44 9.52
C PRO A 72 13.22 -3.60 8.03
N PRO A 73 14.19 -4.02 7.20
CA PRO A 73 14.04 -4.01 5.74
C PRO A 73 12.94 -4.95 5.20
N ALA A 74 12.50 -5.93 6.00
CA ALA A 74 11.46 -6.89 5.64
C ALA A 74 10.37 -6.97 6.72
N TYR A 75 9.82 -5.82 7.12
CA TYR A 75 8.64 -5.81 7.98
C TYR A 75 7.40 -6.18 7.16
N LEU A 76 6.74 -7.29 7.53
CA LEU A 76 5.41 -7.63 7.08
C LEU A 76 4.42 -7.22 8.20
N PRO A 77 3.64 -6.14 8.00
CA PRO A 77 2.62 -5.75 8.96
C PRO A 77 1.62 -6.88 9.12
N SER A 78 1.39 -7.34 10.34
CA SER A 78 0.33 -8.29 10.65
C SER A 78 -0.39 -7.78 11.89
N GLY A 79 -1.71 -7.59 11.76
CA GLY A 79 -2.57 -7.18 12.88
C GLY A 79 -2.62 -8.20 14.02
N HIS A 80 -2.11 -9.42 13.83
CA HIS A 80 -1.98 -10.39 14.92
C HIS A 80 -0.81 -10.05 15.87
N PHE A 81 0.14 -9.23 15.41
CA PHE A 81 1.34 -8.85 16.16
C PHE A 81 1.43 -7.33 16.44
N LEU A 82 0.33 -6.58 16.21
CA LEU A 82 0.17 -5.15 16.48
C LEU A 82 -1.04 -4.94 17.40
#